data_AF-A0A117KNP5-F1
#
_entry.id   AF-A0A117KNP5-F1
#
_cell.length_a   1.000
_cell.length_b   1.000
_cell.length_c   1.000
_cell.angle_alpha   90.00
_cell.angle_beta   90.00
_cell.angle_gamma   90.00
#
_symmetry.space_group_name_H-M   'P 1'
#
loop_
_entity.id
_entity.type
_entity.pdbx_description
1 polymer ?
#
loop_
_entity_poly.entity_id
_entity_poly.type
_entity_poly.pdbx_seq_one_letter_code
_entity_poly.pdbx_strand_id
1 'polypeptide(L)'
;MVNLGIVNNLNLLPPNTLWVNFKKHTQVESILEINKNLTTLNFFFNPENNFGESFYSLLKGLKANQIALNPTYLVPIYNLSLEDSLLKWGETIFPFFKNWDGTLYFEVKNFCLQNTFKKWSKKFTHVCFKNKYNLVQSQENKQTKKRSIYPLWKLKVQNS
;
A
#
# COMPACT_ATOMS: atom_id res chain seq x y z
N MET A 1 -12.37 9.50 0.44
CA MET A 1 -11.50 9.24 1.61
C MET A 1 -10.30 8.45 1.14
N VAL A 2 -9.09 8.77 1.60
CA VAL A 2 -7.87 8.01 1.27
C VAL A 2 -7.60 7.02 2.39
N ASN A 3 -7.76 5.73 2.11
CA ASN A 3 -7.41 4.68 3.05
C ASN A 3 -5.97 4.24 2.82
N LEU A 4 -5.20 4.10 3.90
CA LEU A 4 -3.85 3.58 3.88
C LEU A 4 -3.90 2.09 4.23
N GLY A 5 -3.16 1.28 3.48
CA GLY A 5 -3.04 -0.16 3.68
C GLY A 5 -1.59 -0.62 3.66
N ILE A 6 -1.33 -1.76 4.27
CA ILE A 6 0.00 -2.39 4.28
C ILE A 6 -0.15 -3.80 3.73
N VAL A 7 0.80 -4.24 2.91
CA VAL A 7 0.80 -5.59 2.34
C VAL A 7 2.22 -6.16 2.37
N ASN A 8 2.39 -7.44 2.74
CA ASN A 8 3.69 -8.13 2.66
C ASN A 8 3.73 -9.20 1.54
N ASN A 9 2.59 -9.49 0.93
CA ASN A 9 2.45 -10.42 -0.19
C ASN A 9 1.41 -9.87 -1.18
N LEU A 10 1.84 -9.54 -2.40
CA LEU A 10 1.00 -8.90 -3.42
C LEU A 10 -0.22 -9.74 -3.83
N ASN A 11 -0.18 -11.07 -3.62
CA ASN A 11 -1.33 -11.95 -3.89
C ASN A 11 -2.51 -11.71 -2.93
N LEU A 12 -2.31 -10.93 -1.87
CA LEU A 12 -3.36 -10.56 -0.91
C LEU A 12 -4.08 -9.28 -1.29
N LEU A 13 -3.58 -8.56 -2.31
CA LEU A 13 -4.23 -7.35 -2.79
C LEU A 13 -5.63 -7.67 -3.32
N PRO A 14 -6.61 -6.78 -3.09
CA PRO A 14 -7.93 -6.97 -3.67
C PRO A 14 -7.88 -6.93 -5.21
N PRO A 15 -8.85 -7.56 -5.89
CA PRO A 15 -8.90 -7.59 -7.35
C PRO A 15 -8.99 -6.16 -7.91
N ASN A 16 -8.42 -5.97 -9.11
CA ASN A 16 -8.31 -4.67 -9.78
C ASN A 16 -7.42 -3.63 -9.08
N THR A 17 -6.60 -4.05 -8.11
CA THR A 17 -5.55 -3.17 -7.57
C THR A 17 -4.51 -2.87 -8.65
N LEU A 18 -4.25 -1.58 -8.88
CA LEU A 18 -3.24 -1.10 -9.80
C LEU A 18 -1.88 -1.05 -9.11
N TRP A 19 -0.91 -1.82 -9.60
CA TRP A 19 0.48 -1.77 -9.13
C TRP A 19 1.22 -0.60 -9.80
N VAL A 20 1.74 0.33 -9.01
CA VAL A 20 2.45 1.52 -9.50
C VAL A 20 3.94 1.41 -9.19
N ASN A 21 4.74 1.41 -10.24
CA ASN A 21 6.19 1.52 -10.18
C ASN A 21 6.58 2.97 -10.42
N PHE A 22 7.23 3.59 -9.44
CA PHE A 22 7.81 4.91 -9.62
C PHE A 22 9.24 4.80 -10.15
N LYS A 23 9.56 5.62 -11.14
CA LYS A 23 10.92 5.77 -11.67
C LYS A 23 11.28 7.24 -11.73
N LYS A 24 12.52 7.54 -11.33
CA LYS A 24 13.07 8.89 -11.50
C LYS A 24 13.22 9.16 -13.00
N HIS A 25 12.82 10.34 -13.44
CA HIS A 25 13.02 10.79 -14.81
C HIS A 25 13.58 12.21 -14.80
N THR A 26 14.52 12.48 -15.71
CA THR A 26 15.25 13.75 -15.79
C THR A 26 14.61 14.72 -16.78
N GLN A 27 13.65 14.28 -17.60
CA GLN A 27 12.93 15.15 -18.54
C GLN A 27 11.64 15.71 -17.92
N VAL A 28 11.13 16.79 -18.53
CA VAL A 28 10.04 17.63 -18.02
C VAL A 28 8.69 16.89 -17.95
N GLU A 29 8.45 15.92 -18.85
CA GLU A 29 7.16 15.25 -18.97
C GLU A 29 7.13 13.88 -18.27
N SER A 30 6.01 13.60 -17.59
CA SER A 30 5.74 12.30 -17.00
C SER A 30 5.34 11.30 -18.08
N ILE A 31 6.14 10.25 -18.23
CA ILE A 31 5.87 9.16 -19.16
C ILE A 31 5.02 8.10 -18.45
N LEU A 32 4.08 7.52 -19.20
CA LEU A 32 3.21 6.44 -18.76
C LEU A 32 3.48 5.19 -19.61
N GLU A 33 3.73 4.07 -18.94
CA GLU A 33 3.73 2.76 -19.60
C GLU A 33 2.76 1.83 -18.87
N ILE A 34 1.66 1.49 -19.54
CA ILE A 34 0.69 0.51 -19.05
C ILE A 34 1.06 -0.83 -19.67
N ASN A 35 1.38 -1.82 -18.83
CA ASN A 35 1.68 -3.15 -19.32
C ASN A 35 0.41 -3.89 -19.78
N LYS A 36 0.53 -4.82 -20.74
CA LYS A 36 -0.61 -5.44 -21.48
C LYS A 36 -1.71 -6.08 -20.63
N ASN A 37 -1.44 -6.35 -19.35
CA ASN A 37 -2.42 -6.92 -18.42
C ASN A 37 -3.16 -5.86 -17.56
N LEU A 38 -2.96 -4.56 -17.81
CA LEU A 38 -3.59 -3.42 -17.11
C LEU A 38 -3.38 -3.35 -15.58
N THR A 39 -2.55 -4.24 -15.02
CA THR A 39 -2.30 -4.33 -13.58
C THR A 39 -1.08 -3.55 -13.13
N THR A 40 -0.21 -3.13 -14.04
CA THR A 40 1.05 -2.45 -13.74
C THR A 40 1.17 -1.14 -14.50
N LEU A 41 1.51 -0.07 -13.77
CA LEU A 41 1.70 1.27 -14.26
C LEU A 41 3.11 1.74 -13.90
N ASN A 42 3.93 2.01 -14.90
CA ASN A 42 5.21 2.69 -14.69
C ASN A 42 4.96 4.20 -14.78
N PHE A 43 5.23 4.91 -13.69
CA PHE A 43 5.10 6.37 -13.61
C PHE A 43 6.48 7.01 -13.46
N PHE A 44 6.87 7.74 -14.49
CA PHE A 44 8.12 8.46 -14.55
C PHE A 44 7.87 9.90 -14.07
N PHE A 45 8.55 10.37 -13.02
CA PHE A 45 8.33 11.72 -12.52
C PHE A 45 9.59 12.44 -12.05
N ASN A 46 9.57 13.76 -12.22
CA ASN A 46 10.54 14.69 -11.66
C ASN A 46 9.96 15.28 -10.34
N PRO A 47 10.65 15.16 -9.19
CA PRO A 47 10.19 15.72 -7.92
C PRO A 47 10.08 17.26 -7.89
N GLU A 48 10.64 17.97 -8.88
CA GLU A 48 10.54 19.43 -9.01
C GLU A 48 9.22 19.91 -9.64
N ASN A 49 8.43 19.00 -10.23
CA ASN A 49 7.14 19.30 -10.85
C ASN A 49 5.96 19.00 -9.89
N ASN A 50 4.75 19.46 -10.25
CA ASN A 50 3.49 19.15 -9.57
C ASN A 50 3.08 17.68 -9.74
N PHE A 51 3.87 16.78 -9.14
CA PHE A 51 3.68 15.33 -9.15
C PHE A 51 2.29 14.91 -8.66
N GLY A 52 1.82 15.50 -7.56
CA GLY A 52 0.56 15.13 -6.94
C GLY A 52 -0.67 15.34 -7.83
N GLU A 53 -0.70 16.44 -8.56
CA GLU A 53 -1.77 16.77 -9.51
C GLU A 53 -1.78 15.81 -10.72
N SER A 54 -0.60 15.56 -11.28
CA SER A 54 -0.42 14.65 -12.41
C SER A 54 -0.83 13.23 -12.04
N PHE A 55 -0.40 12.76 -10.87
CA PHE A 55 -0.73 11.44 -10.37
C PHE A 55 -2.24 11.32 -10.07
N TYR A 56 -2.85 12.34 -9.44
CA TYR A 56 -4.30 12.36 -9.21
C TYR A 56 -5.10 12.31 -10.52
N SER A 57 -4.74 13.15 -11.50
CA SER A 57 -5.41 13.21 -12.81
C SER A 57 -5.34 11.88 -13.55
N LEU A 58 -4.19 11.23 -13.49
CA LEU A 58 -3.98 9.89 -14.06
C LEU A 58 -4.92 8.85 -13.43
N LEU A 59 -4.93 8.76 -12.10
CA LEU A 59 -5.76 7.79 -11.38
C LEU A 59 -7.25 8.02 -11.62
N LYS A 60 -7.66 9.29 -11.71
CA LYS A 60 -9.03 9.67 -12.07
C LYS A 60 -9.39 9.22 -13.49
N GLY A 61 -8.50 9.43 -14.46
CA GLY A 61 -8.68 8.98 -15.84
C GLY A 61 -8.80 7.45 -15.96
N LEU A 62 -7.98 6.72 -15.20
CA LEU A 62 -8.01 5.26 -15.14
C LEU A 62 -9.15 4.71 -14.28
N LYS A 63 -9.91 5.56 -13.58
CA LYS A 63 -10.92 5.18 -12.59
C LYS A 63 -10.36 4.23 -11.52
N ALA A 64 -9.08 4.38 -11.19
CA ALA A 64 -8.39 3.55 -10.23
C ALA A 64 -8.70 4.01 -8.79
N ASN A 65 -9.30 3.13 -7.99
CA ASN A 65 -9.64 3.35 -6.58
C ASN A 65 -8.81 2.47 -5.63
N GLN A 66 -8.00 1.57 -6.16
CA GLN A 66 -7.11 0.70 -5.39
C GLN A 66 -5.75 0.70 -6.05
N ILE A 67 -4.74 1.11 -5.29
CA ILE A 67 -3.38 1.27 -5.79
C ILE A 67 -2.45 0.57 -4.82
N ALA A 68 -1.46 -0.11 -5.33
CA ALA A 68 -0.37 -0.67 -4.55
C ALA A 68 0.97 -0.16 -5.09
N LEU A 69 1.91 0.11 -4.18
CA LEU A 69 3.24 0.60 -4.56
C LEU A 69 4.31 0.08 -3.59
N ASN A 70 5.53 -0.05 -4.08
CA ASN A 70 6.69 -0.23 -3.23
C ASN A 70 7.26 1.14 -2.84
N PRO A 71 7.25 1.52 -1.55
CA PRO A 71 7.68 2.84 -1.12
C PRO A 71 9.19 3.06 -1.26
N THR A 72 10.00 2.01 -1.41
CA THR A 72 11.45 2.15 -1.61
C THR A 72 11.80 2.81 -2.94
N TYR A 73 10.90 2.79 -3.92
CA TYR A 73 11.08 3.52 -5.18
C TYR A 73 11.18 5.03 -4.99
N LEU A 74 10.68 5.58 -3.87
CA LEU A 74 10.74 7.01 -3.57
C LEU A 74 12.14 7.46 -3.12
N VAL A 75 12.92 6.56 -2.51
CA VAL A 75 14.27 6.84 -1.99
C VAL A 75 15.21 7.42 -3.05
N PRO A 76 15.44 6.76 -4.20
CA PRO A 76 16.32 7.31 -5.24
C PRO A 76 15.72 8.54 -5.94
N ILE A 77 14.40 8.74 -5.85
CA ILE A 77 13.73 9.89 -6.49
C ILE A 77 14.00 11.16 -5.68
N TYR A 78 13.75 11.12 -4.37
CA TYR A 78 13.95 12.28 -3.50
C TYR A 78 15.38 12.41 -2.97
N ASN A 79 16.19 11.35 -3.08
CA ASN A 79 17.53 11.26 -2.48
C ASN A 79 17.51 11.50 -0.95
N LEU A 80 16.54 10.87 -0.27
CA LEU A 80 16.32 10.96 1.18
C LEU A 80 16.16 9.57 1.80
N SER A 81 16.12 9.49 3.13
CA SER A 81 15.74 8.25 3.83
C SER A 81 14.33 7.79 3.42
N LEU A 82 13.98 6.52 3.65
CA LEU A 82 12.65 6.00 3.32
C LEU A 82 11.52 6.78 4.03
N GLU A 83 11.70 7.09 5.32
CA GLU A 83 10.71 7.84 6.09
C GLU A 83 10.54 9.25 5.55
N ASP A 84 11.64 9.96 5.29
CA ASP A 84 11.61 11.33 4.77
C ASP A 84 11.08 11.40 3.35
N SER A 85 11.45 10.44 2.50
CA SER A 85 10.94 10.30 1.14
C SER A 85 9.43 10.10 1.14
N LEU A 86 8.93 9.24 2.03
CA LEU A 86 7.50 9.05 2.19
C LEU A 86 6.83 10.32 2.70
N LEU A 87 7.32 10.92 3.79
CA LEU A 87 6.72 12.14 4.33
C LEU A 87 6.59 13.22 3.25
N LYS A 88 7.66 13.48 2.51
CA LYS A 88 7.69 14.41 1.38
C LYS A 88 6.69 14.01 0.29
N TRP A 89 6.66 12.73 -0.10
CA TRP A 89 5.70 12.23 -1.09
C TRP A 89 4.24 12.45 -0.66
N GLY A 90 3.88 12.08 0.57
CA GLY A 90 2.53 12.27 1.09
C GLY A 90 2.11 13.74 1.12
N GLU A 91 3.04 14.63 1.47
CA GLU A 91 2.80 16.08 1.44
C GLU A 91 2.54 16.62 0.04
N THR A 92 3.15 16.01 -0.99
CA THR A 92 2.89 16.39 -2.39
C THR A 92 1.58 15.84 -2.94
N ILE A 93 1.13 14.66 -2.51
CA ILE A 93 -0.07 14.02 -3.10
C ILE A 93 -1.36 14.34 -2.37
N PHE A 94 -1.39 14.30 -1.04
CA PHE A 94 -2.65 14.36 -0.31
C PHE A 94 -3.45 15.65 -0.49
N PRO A 95 -2.85 16.83 -0.74
CA PRO A 95 -3.62 18.03 -1.08
C PRO A 95 -4.56 17.85 -2.28
N PHE A 96 -4.18 17.04 -3.28
CA PHE A 96 -4.96 16.78 -4.50
C PHE A 96 -5.97 15.64 -4.32
N PHE A 97 -5.77 14.76 -3.34
CA PHE A 97 -6.59 13.56 -3.13
C PHE A 97 -7.80 13.80 -2.20
N LYS A 98 -8.13 15.05 -1.86
CA LYS A 98 -9.28 15.39 -0.99
C LYS A 98 -10.59 14.77 -1.47
N ASN A 99 -10.79 14.76 -2.79
CA ASN A 99 -12.00 14.23 -3.43
C ASN A 99 -11.80 12.82 -4.02
N TRP A 100 -10.68 12.17 -3.73
CA TRP A 100 -10.46 10.78 -4.13
C TRP A 100 -11.01 9.84 -3.06
N ASP A 101 -11.67 8.76 -3.49
CA ASP A 101 -12.10 7.69 -2.60
C ASP A 101 -11.48 6.36 -3.02
N GLY A 102 -10.60 5.84 -2.16
CA GLY A 102 -9.82 4.67 -2.52
C GLY A 102 -8.84 4.23 -1.45
N THR A 103 -7.99 3.27 -1.82
CA THR A 103 -6.98 2.68 -0.93
C THR A 103 -5.59 2.72 -1.57
N LEU A 104 -4.61 3.20 -0.81
CA LEU A 104 -3.18 3.14 -1.11
C LEU A 104 -2.54 2.04 -0.27
N TYR A 105 -2.19 0.93 -0.89
CA TYR A 105 -1.45 -0.18 -0.29
C TYR A 105 0.05 0.03 -0.45
N PHE A 106 0.78 -0.11 0.64
CA PHE A 106 2.23 -0.01 0.66
C PHE A 106 2.81 -1.40 0.89
N GLU A 107 3.64 -1.85 -0.05
CA GLU A 107 4.40 -3.10 0.12
C GLU A 107 5.43 -2.90 1.24
N VAL A 108 5.35 -3.74 2.27
CA VAL A 108 6.23 -3.71 3.44
C VAL A 108 6.85 -5.08 3.63
N LYS A 109 8.17 -5.14 3.44
CA LYS A 109 8.96 -6.38 3.67
C LYS A 109 9.69 -6.32 5.02
N ASN A 110 10.58 -5.35 5.18
CA ASN A 110 11.53 -5.27 6.30
C ASN A 110 11.55 -3.91 7.00
N PHE A 111 10.47 -3.13 6.94
CA PHE A 111 10.40 -1.79 7.52
C PHE A 111 9.02 -1.52 8.13
N CYS A 112 8.86 -0.44 8.89
CA CYS A 112 7.58 -0.07 9.50
C CYS A 112 7.16 1.32 9.02
N LEU A 113 5.91 1.45 8.57
CA LEU A 113 5.34 2.71 8.06
C LEU A 113 4.34 3.36 9.02
N GLN A 114 4.08 2.73 10.17
CA GLN A 114 3.00 3.14 11.08
C GLN A 114 3.18 4.56 11.60
N ASN A 115 4.42 4.97 11.88
CA ASN A 115 4.72 6.33 12.35
C ASN A 115 4.43 7.36 11.25
N THR A 116 4.85 7.11 10.02
CA THR A 116 4.55 7.95 8.85
C THR A 116 3.04 8.06 8.62
N PHE A 117 2.31 6.94 8.69
CA PHE A 117 0.85 6.94 8.50
C PHE A 117 0.12 7.70 9.59
N LYS A 118 0.58 7.61 10.84
CA LYS A 118 0.07 8.42 11.96
C LYS A 118 0.32 9.91 11.71
N LYS A 119 1.52 10.29 11.25
CA LYS A 119 1.85 11.68 10.90
C LYS A 119 0.90 12.21 9.81
N TRP A 120 0.68 11.44 8.74
CA TRP A 120 -0.26 11.82 7.68
C TRP A 120 -1.70 11.92 8.15
N SER A 121 -2.20 10.93 8.92
CA SER A 121 -3.60 10.94 9.40
C SER A 121 -3.86 12.10 10.37
N LYS A 122 -2.83 12.57 11.09
CA LYS A 122 -2.92 13.80 11.90
C LYS A 122 -2.94 15.07 11.06
N LYS A 123 -2.18 15.10 9.95
CA LYS A 123 -2.03 16.27 9.09
C LYS A 123 -3.18 16.43 8.08
N PHE A 124 -3.71 15.33 7.57
CA PHE A 124 -4.70 15.29 6.50
C PHE A 124 -5.95 14.55 6.97
N THR A 125 -7.05 15.28 7.17
CA THR A 125 -8.31 14.75 7.73
C THR A 125 -8.99 13.71 6.84
N HIS A 126 -8.70 13.72 5.54
CA HIS A 126 -9.21 12.76 4.56
C HIS A 126 -8.31 11.53 4.37
N VAL A 127 -7.24 11.40 5.16
CA VAL A 127 -6.31 10.26 5.12
C VAL A 127 -6.50 9.44 6.39
N CYS A 128 -6.69 8.13 6.26
CA CYS A 128 -6.86 7.27 7.42
C CYS A 128 -6.18 5.91 7.26
N PHE A 129 -5.64 5.39 8.36
CA PHE A 129 -5.14 4.02 8.45
C PHE A 129 -6.09 3.20 9.33
N LYS A 130 -6.64 2.10 8.79
CA LYS A 130 -7.55 1.19 9.51
C LYS A 130 -7.04 -0.24 9.42
N ASN A 131 -7.23 -1.02 10.48
CA ASN A 131 -6.75 -2.41 10.56
C ASN A 131 -7.24 -3.31 9.42
N LYS A 132 -8.45 -3.07 8.90
CA LYS A 132 -8.99 -3.84 7.75
C LYS A 132 -8.16 -3.73 6.46
N TYR A 133 -7.28 -2.74 6.36
CA TYR A 133 -6.36 -2.56 5.22
C TYR A 133 -4.94 -3.03 5.52
N ASN A 134 -4.69 -3.56 6.72
CA ASN A 134 -3.43 -4.23 7.04
C ASN A 134 -3.52 -5.71 6.62
N LEU A 135 -2.90 -6.02 5.49
CA LEU A 135 -2.87 -7.34 4.86
C LEU A 135 -1.59 -8.12 5.19
N VAL A 136 -0.82 -7.68 6.19
CA VAL A 136 0.34 -8.44 6.66
C VAL A 136 -0.15 -9.73 7.30
N GLN A 137 0.15 -10.87 6.68
CA GLN A 137 -0.06 -12.15 7.35
C GLN A 137 0.90 -12.26 8.54
N SER A 138 0.36 -12.25 9.76
CA SER A 138 1.08 -12.75 10.93
C SER A 138 1.52 -14.17 10.62
N GLN A 139 2.82 -14.44 10.63
CA GLN A 139 3.38 -15.77 10.40
C GLN A 139 2.86 -16.83 11.40
N GLU A 140 2.15 -16.40 12.45
CA GLU A 140 1.61 -17.22 13.54
C GLU A 140 0.43 -18.12 13.14
N ASN A 141 -0.32 -17.82 12.06
CA ASN A 141 -1.54 -18.59 11.72
C ASN A 141 -1.32 -19.88 10.90
N LYS A 142 -0.06 -20.32 10.70
CA LYS A 142 0.24 -21.60 10.03
C LYS A 142 0.59 -22.75 10.98
N GLN A 143 0.73 -22.52 12.29
CA GLN A 143 1.04 -23.58 13.26
C GLN A 143 -0.18 -24.16 14.00
N THR A 144 -1.36 -23.53 13.99
CA THR A 144 -2.54 -24.00 14.76
C THR A 144 -3.57 -24.82 13.97
N LYS A 145 -3.29 -25.21 12.72
CA LYS A 145 -4.18 -26.11 11.94
C LYS A 145 -3.54 -27.46 11.54
N LYS A 146 -2.67 -28.01 12.39
CA LYS A 146 -2.31 -29.44 12.33
C LYS A 146 -2.46 -30.09 13.71
N ARG A 147 -3.40 -31.05 13.79
CA ARG A 147 -3.74 -31.98 14.90
C ARG A 147 -4.59 -31.31 15.98
N SER A 148 -5.84 -31.72 16.22
CA SER A 148 -6.26 -33.09 16.56
C SER A 148 -7.54 -33.49 15.81
N ILE A 149 -7.41 -34.48 14.92
CA ILE A 149 -8.47 -35.44 14.66
C ILE A 149 -8.15 -36.61 15.60
N TYR A 150 -8.83 -36.65 16.74
CA TYR A 150 -9.16 -37.91 17.39
C TYR A 150 -10.64 -37.89 17.74
N PRO A 151 -11.36 -39.01 17.52
CA PRO A 151 -12.80 -39.03 17.61
C PRO A 151 -13.24 -39.01 19.08
N LEU A 152 -14.40 -38.38 19.31
CA LEU A 152 -15.27 -38.71 20.43
C LEU A 152 -15.38 -40.25 20.51
N TRP A 153 -15.67 -40.80 21.70
CA TRP A 153 -15.87 -42.23 22.00
C TRP A 153 -14.60 -42.97 22.49
N LYS A 154 -14.21 -42.71 23.74
CA LYS A 154 -13.96 -43.78 24.72
C LYS A 154 -14.28 -43.27 26.14
N LEU A 155 -15.40 -43.78 26.62
CA LEU A 155 -15.99 -43.65 27.95
C LEU A 155 -15.26 -44.48 29.01
N LYS A 156 -15.43 -44.05 30.28
CA LYS A 156 -15.29 -44.78 31.57
C LYS A 156 -13.84 -45.13 31.96
N VAL A 157 -13.40 -44.94 33.22
CA VAL A 157 -13.80 -45.68 34.45
C VAL A 157 -13.49 -44.78 35.67
N GLN A 158 -14.54 -44.41 36.45
CA GLN A 158 -14.81 -44.73 37.87
C GLN A 158 -13.80 -44.29 38.93
N ASN A 159 -14.37 -43.55 39.89
CA ASN A 159 -13.87 -43.22 41.22
C ASN A 159 -13.29 -44.43 41.96
N SER A 160 -12.25 -44.19 42.74
CA SER A 160 -11.96 -44.89 44.00
C SER A 160 -11.32 -43.88 44.94
#